data_AF-A0A959KUL0-F1
#
_entry.id   AF-A0A959KUL0-F1
#
_cell.length_a   1.000
_cell.length_b   1.000
_cell.length_c   1.000
_cell.angle_alpha   90.00
_cell.angle_beta   90.00
_cell.angle_gamma   90.00
#
_symmetry.space_group_name_H-M   'P 1'
#
loop_
_entity.id
_entity.type
_entity.pdbx_description
1 polymer ?
#
loop_
_entity_poly.entity_id
_entity_poly.type
_entity_poly.pdbx_seq_one_letter_code
_entity_poly.pdbx_strand_id
1 'polypeptide(L)'
;MQFLFPVFLAALAAIAIPIIIHLFYFRRFKKVYFTNVRFLREVKEETSARSRLRNLLVLLMRCLAIALLVLAFAQPFIPQDAEVKTGKKAVGVFIDNSFSMSAASEDVPLLELAKRRAREIVGAYPADDRFQILTNDFEGRHQRLVSKEDALSLIDEVEVGPAVRDLSQVLARQRQALQSPDAEYSVSYLISDFQRNITDLQEYVDTTMEINLVPLQSVQEKNISIDSAWFESPVQMLNQTNRLMVRVFNHTDEEVDNIRLSIRYEGQEKPVGTLTIPPKAGVTDTVNLSIRNAGWHEAELKITDYPVQFDDTYLFAFDVAEEILVLSIDESTPNPYLQAAFEGIDYFRLIDELSR
;
A
#
# COMPACT_ATOMS: atom_id res chain seq x y z
N MET A 1 2.84 32.88 -19.05
CA MET A 1 2.23 32.54 -17.75
C MET A 1 0.73 32.42 -17.98
N GLN A 2 0.16 31.26 -17.68
CA GLN A 2 -1.27 31.01 -17.79
C GLN A 2 -1.83 30.86 -16.36
N PHE A 3 -3.15 31.03 -16.21
CA PHE A 3 -3.84 30.92 -14.92
C PHE A 3 -4.89 29.83 -15.03
N LEU A 4 -4.96 28.93 -14.04
CA LEU A 4 -5.93 27.84 -14.05
C LEU A 4 -7.36 28.38 -13.89
N PHE A 5 -7.52 29.44 -13.09
CA PHE A 5 -8.81 30.10 -12.84
C PHE A 5 -8.72 31.61 -13.10
N PRO A 6 -8.76 32.06 -14.37
CA PRO A 6 -8.54 33.46 -14.73
C PRO A 6 -9.61 34.42 -14.18
N VAL A 7 -10.80 33.92 -13.83
CA VAL A 7 -11.89 34.74 -13.27
C VAL A 7 -11.50 35.40 -11.95
N PHE A 8 -10.66 34.75 -11.13
CA PHE A 8 -10.22 35.32 -9.85
C PHE A 8 -9.38 36.59 -10.00
N LEU A 9 -8.78 36.85 -11.16
CA LEU A 9 -8.08 38.11 -11.42
C LEU A 9 -9.01 39.33 -11.33
N ALA A 10 -10.32 39.19 -11.54
CA ALA A 10 -11.27 40.29 -11.33
C ALA A 10 -11.30 40.76 -9.86
N ALA A 11 -10.98 39.87 -8.90
CA ALA A 11 -10.91 40.18 -7.49
C ALA A 11 -9.76 41.12 -7.12
N LEU A 12 -8.78 41.36 -8.01
CA LEU A 12 -7.74 42.40 -7.80
C LEU A 12 -8.36 43.80 -7.60
N ALA A 13 -9.59 44.03 -8.09
CA ALA A 13 -10.33 45.26 -7.83
C ALA A 13 -10.49 45.55 -6.33
N ALA A 14 -10.46 44.53 -5.46
CA ALA A 14 -10.51 44.69 -4.01
C ALA A 14 -9.32 45.48 -3.43
N ILE A 15 -8.19 45.58 -4.15
CA ILE A 15 -7.05 46.43 -3.78
C ILE A 15 -7.44 47.92 -3.72
N ALA A 16 -8.49 48.33 -4.44
CA ALA A 16 -9.01 49.68 -4.36
C ALA A 16 -9.49 50.06 -2.93
N ILE A 17 -9.96 49.09 -2.13
CA ILE A 17 -10.48 49.33 -0.79
C ILE A 17 -9.42 49.96 0.14
N PRO A 18 -8.25 49.33 0.40
CA PRO A 18 -7.22 49.93 1.25
C PRO A 18 -6.66 51.23 0.68
N ILE A 19 -6.61 51.39 -0.64
CA ILE A 19 -6.15 52.64 -1.28
C ILE A 19 -7.13 53.79 -1.01
N ILE A 20 -8.44 53.55 -1.21
CA ILE A 20 -9.49 54.55 -0.94
C ILE A 20 -9.49 54.91 0.55
N ILE A 21 -9.44 53.92 1.45
CA ILE A 21 -9.38 54.17 2.91
C ILE A 21 -8.13 54.98 3.29
N HIS A 22 -6.99 54.75 2.62
CA HIS A 22 -5.77 55.50 2.89
C HIS A 22 -5.82 56.94 2.36
N LEU A 23 -6.43 57.15 1.18
CA LEU A 23 -6.57 58.48 0.59
C LEU A 23 -7.58 59.33 1.37
N PHE A 24 -8.69 58.72 1.78
CA PHE A 24 -9.74 59.38 2.57
C PHE A 24 -9.46 59.24 4.06
N TYR A 25 -8.61 60.12 4.59
CA TYR A 25 -8.43 60.30 6.03
C TYR A 25 -9.72 60.88 6.65
N PHE A 26 -10.67 60.03 7.06
CA PHE A 26 -11.92 60.43 7.72
C PHE A 26 -11.74 61.00 9.15
N ARG A 27 -10.53 61.41 9.55
CA ARG A 27 -10.28 62.01 10.87
C ARG A 27 -10.57 63.51 10.86
N ARG A 28 -11.60 63.93 11.59
CA ARG A 28 -11.81 65.33 11.98
C ARG A 28 -10.83 65.69 13.09
N PHE A 29 -9.84 66.51 12.79
CA PHE A 29 -8.93 67.04 13.81
C PHE A 29 -9.66 68.08 14.67
N LYS A 30 -9.83 67.82 15.98
CA LYS A 30 -10.27 68.84 16.94
C LYS A 30 -9.10 69.80 17.22
N LYS A 31 -9.29 71.10 16.98
CA LYS A 31 -8.32 72.13 17.32
C LYS A 31 -8.37 72.40 18.82
N VAL A 32 -7.23 72.38 19.49
CA VAL A 32 -7.06 72.73 20.91
C VAL A 32 -6.04 73.87 20.97
N TYR A 33 -6.35 74.93 21.73
CA TYR A 33 -5.47 76.07 21.90
C TYR A 33 -4.38 75.76 22.92
N PHE A 34 -3.11 75.99 22.56
CA PHE A 34 -1.94 75.72 23.41
C PHE A 34 -0.93 76.86 23.29
N THR A 35 -0.32 77.27 24.40
CA THR A 35 0.43 78.54 24.53
C THR A 35 1.86 78.52 23.98
N ASN A 36 2.49 77.35 23.81
CA ASN A 36 3.87 77.26 23.28
C ASN A 36 3.99 76.19 22.17
N VAL A 37 3.86 76.60 20.90
CA VAL A 37 3.81 75.70 19.73
C VAL A 37 5.16 75.50 19.01
N ARG A 38 6.21 76.23 19.40
CA ARG A 38 7.49 76.25 18.68
C ARG A 38 8.20 74.89 18.77
N PHE A 39 8.32 74.32 19.98
CA PHE A 39 8.89 72.98 20.20
C PHE A 39 8.02 71.85 19.63
N LEU A 40 6.69 72.02 19.60
CA LEU A 40 5.75 71.06 19.03
C LEU A 40 5.82 70.98 17.49
N ARG A 41 6.25 72.05 16.82
CA ARG A 41 6.34 72.10 15.35
C ARG A 41 7.55 71.33 14.82
N GLU A 42 8.71 71.48 15.45
CA GLU A 42 9.95 70.76 15.11
C GLU A 42 9.80 69.24 15.28
N VAL A 43 9.27 68.80 16.42
CA VAL A 43 8.99 67.36 16.68
C VAL A 43 7.96 66.80 15.69
N LYS A 44 6.96 67.62 15.31
CA LYS A 44 5.93 67.20 14.34
C LYS A 44 6.51 67.03 12.94
N GLU A 45 7.47 67.85 12.51
CA GLU A 45 8.08 67.75 11.19
C GLU A 45 8.91 66.46 11.04
N GLU A 46 9.80 66.14 12.00
CA GLU A 46 10.56 64.86 12.02
C GLU A 46 9.63 63.64 12.12
N THR A 47 8.63 63.68 13.01
CA THR A 47 7.68 62.56 13.18
C THR A 47 6.82 62.37 11.93
N SER A 48 6.53 63.44 11.17
CA SER A 48 5.70 63.37 9.96
C SER A 48 6.38 62.65 8.80
N ALA A 49 7.70 62.75 8.65
CA ALA A 49 8.44 62.08 7.59
C ALA A 49 8.49 60.56 7.83
N ARG A 50 8.85 60.15 9.07
CA ARG A 50 8.86 58.74 9.48
C ARG A 50 7.47 58.11 9.47
N SER A 51 6.44 58.88 9.89
CA SER A 51 5.05 58.42 9.83
C SER A 51 4.55 58.27 8.39
N ARG A 52 4.93 59.17 7.46
CA ARG A 52 4.55 59.05 6.05
C ARG A 52 5.15 57.81 5.41
N LEU A 53 6.45 57.54 5.64
CA LEU A 53 7.10 56.34 5.12
C LEU A 53 6.47 55.07 5.68
N ARG A 54 6.22 55.01 7.00
CA ARG A 54 5.55 53.86 7.63
C ARG A 54 4.15 53.65 7.04
N ASN A 55 3.38 54.72 6.87
CA ASN A 55 2.03 54.64 6.31
C ASN A 55 2.03 54.14 4.85
N LEU A 56 3.03 54.55 4.05
CA LEU A 56 3.19 54.07 2.67
C LEU A 56 3.56 52.58 2.64
N LEU A 57 4.51 52.15 3.49
CA LEU A 57 4.90 50.74 3.59
C LEU A 57 3.74 49.86 4.07
N VAL A 58 2.96 50.31 5.05
CA VAL A 58 1.77 49.58 5.52
C VAL A 58 0.70 49.48 4.44
N LEU A 59 0.49 50.55 3.66
CA LEU A 59 -0.41 50.51 2.50
C LEU A 59 0.06 49.49 1.47
N LEU A 60 1.34 49.54 1.11
CA LEU A 60 1.95 48.63 0.14
C LEU A 60 1.81 47.16 0.60
N MET A 61 2.08 46.86 1.87
CA MET A 61 1.92 45.51 2.41
C MET A 61 0.47 45.03 2.41
N ARG A 62 -0.51 45.92 2.66
CA ARG A 62 -1.94 45.57 2.56
C ARG A 62 -2.36 45.26 1.12
N CYS A 63 -1.92 46.06 0.15
CA CYS A 63 -2.18 45.80 -1.26
C CYS A 63 -1.52 44.50 -1.71
N LEU A 64 -0.27 44.25 -1.29
CA LEU A 64 0.48 43.04 -1.62
C LEU A 64 -0.16 41.79 -1.01
N ALA A 65 -0.66 41.85 0.22
CA ALA A 65 -1.36 40.74 0.86
C ALA A 65 -2.62 40.33 0.07
N ILE A 66 -3.43 41.30 -0.36
CA ILE A 66 -4.60 41.04 -1.21
C ILE A 66 -4.17 40.48 -2.57
N ALA A 67 -3.14 41.05 -3.20
CA ALA A 67 -2.64 40.59 -4.49
C ALA A 67 -2.13 39.14 -4.43
N LEU A 68 -1.36 38.78 -3.40
CA LEU A 68 -0.87 37.42 -3.18
C LEU A 68 -2.00 36.43 -2.90
N LEU A 69 -3.02 36.85 -2.14
CA LEU A 69 -4.19 36.02 -1.87
C LEU A 69 -4.98 35.75 -3.15
N VAL A 70 -5.19 36.76 -3.99
CA VAL A 70 -5.83 36.57 -5.31
C VAL A 70 -4.98 35.68 -6.21
N LEU A 71 -3.66 35.85 -6.24
CA LEU A 71 -2.73 34.99 -6.99
C LEU A 71 -2.77 33.52 -6.50
N ALA A 72 -2.89 33.29 -5.19
CA ALA A 72 -3.00 31.95 -4.63
C ALA A 72 -4.24 31.20 -5.15
N PHE A 73 -5.37 31.90 -5.31
CA PHE A 73 -6.59 31.34 -5.90
C PHE A 73 -6.55 31.28 -7.44
N ALA A 74 -5.86 32.21 -8.10
CA ALA A 74 -5.73 32.21 -9.56
C ALA A 74 -4.78 31.10 -10.07
N GLN A 75 -3.92 30.55 -9.19
CA GLN A 75 -2.93 29.51 -9.49
C GLN A 75 -2.16 29.78 -10.80
N PRO A 76 -1.26 30.79 -10.80
CA PRO A 76 -0.41 31.05 -11.95
C PRO A 76 0.52 29.86 -12.19
N PHE A 77 0.51 29.34 -13.41
CA PHE A 77 1.50 28.37 -13.84
C PHE A 77 2.28 28.93 -15.03
N ILE A 78 3.55 28.58 -15.08
CA ILE A 78 4.37 28.80 -16.26
C ILE A 78 4.20 27.52 -17.08
N PRO A 79 3.46 27.54 -18.21
CA PRO A 79 3.54 26.43 -19.14
C PRO A 79 5.00 26.35 -19.56
N GLN A 80 5.70 25.31 -19.11
CA GLN A 80 6.86 24.86 -19.85
C GLN A 80 6.29 24.42 -21.19
N ASP A 81 6.68 25.10 -22.26
CA ASP A 81 6.74 24.42 -23.54
C ASP A 81 7.69 23.26 -23.27
N ALA A 82 7.12 22.08 -22.96
CA ALA A 82 7.84 20.86 -23.17
C ALA A 82 8.19 20.95 -24.65
N GLU A 83 9.45 21.28 -24.97
CA GLU A 83 10.01 20.91 -26.25
C GLU A 83 9.60 19.45 -26.39
N VAL A 84 8.61 19.19 -27.24
CA VAL A 84 8.26 17.84 -27.64
C VAL A 84 9.55 17.40 -28.28
N LYS A 85 10.40 16.70 -27.53
CA LYS A 85 11.68 16.19 -28.00
C LYS A 85 11.34 15.35 -29.22
N THR A 86 11.49 15.93 -30.40
CA THR A 86 11.20 15.34 -31.70
C THR A 86 12.42 14.54 -32.10
N GLY A 87 12.34 13.23 -31.90
CA GLY A 87 13.39 12.26 -32.16
C GLY A 87 12.82 10.87 -31.89
N LYS A 88 13.42 9.82 -32.46
CA LYS A 88 12.97 8.44 -32.23
C LYS A 88 13.13 8.10 -30.75
N LYS A 89 12.05 7.66 -30.11
CA LYS A 89 12.05 7.33 -28.68
C LYS A 89 12.07 5.83 -28.49
N ALA A 90 12.86 5.40 -27.51
CA ALA A 90 12.73 4.08 -26.92
C ALA A 90 11.98 4.22 -25.59
N VAL A 91 10.86 3.50 -25.47
CA VAL A 91 9.97 3.58 -24.31
C VAL A 91 9.95 2.24 -23.59
N GLY A 92 10.43 2.20 -22.36
CA GLY A 92 10.31 1.02 -21.49
C GLY A 92 9.06 1.14 -20.65
N VAL A 93 8.21 0.11 -20.68
CA VAL A 93 7.01 0.02 -19.84
C VAL A 93 7.16 -1.24 -18.98
N PHE A 94 7.32 -1.03 -17.69
CA PHE A 94 7.25 -2.09 -16.70
C PHE A 94 5.82 -2.18 -16.16
N ILE A 95 5.29 -3.40 -16.18
CA ILE A 95 4.00 -3.76 -15.62
C ILE A 95 4.28 -4.72 -14.48
N ASP A 96 4.02 -4.28 -13.25
CA ASP A 96 4.02 -5.17 -12.12
C ASP A 96 2.89 -6.20 -12.28
N ASN A 97 3.26 -7.47 -12.24
CA ASN A 97 2.34 -8.60 -12.30
C ASN A 97 2.47 -9.52 -11.09
N SER A 98 3.00 -9.03 -9.98
CA SER A 98 3.04 -9.78 -8.73
C SER A 98 1.63 -10.03 -8.17
N PHE A 99 1.48 -10.95 -7.22
CA PHE A 99 0.17 -11.28 -6.66
C PHE A 99 -0.56 -10.11 -6.01
N SER A 100 0.14 -9.07 -5.53
CA SER A 100 -0.51 -7.88 -4.99
C SER A 100 -1.37 -7.14 -6.01
N MET A 101 -1.02 -7.28 -7.29
CA MET A 101 -1.74 -6.69 -8.42
C MET A 101 -3.09 -7.38 -8.70
N SER A 102 -3.40 -8.47 -7.98
CA SER A 102 -4.74 -9.07 -7.96
C SER A 102 -5.73 -8.31 -7.07
N ALA A 103 -5.25 -7.40 -6.21
CA ALA A 103 -6.11 -6.54 -5.41
C ALA A 103 -7.04 -5.69 -6.31
N ALA A 104 -8.20 -5.32 -5.80
CA ALA A 104 -9.19 -4.56 -6.55
C ALA A 104 -9.16 -3.07 -6.19
N SER A 105 -9.36 -2.23 -7.21
CA SER A 105 -9.68 -0.81 -7.09
C SER A 105 -10.99 -0.58 -7.84
N GLU A 106 -12.04 -0.14 -7.13
CA GLU A 106 -13.39 0.02 -7.70
C GLU A 106 -13.89 -1.22 -8.47
N ASP A 107 -13.75 -2.41 -7.88
CA ASP A 107 -14.12 -3.73 -8.43
C ASP A 107 -13.32 -4.19 -9.68
N VAL A 108 -12.27 -3.47 -10.06
CA VAL A 108 -11.35 -3.85 -11.15
C VAL A 108 -10.00 -4.27 -10.56
N PRO A 109 -9.44 -5.43 -10.94
CA PRO A 109 -8.09 -5.82 -10.52
C PRO A 109 -7.04 -4.78 -10.92
N LEU A 110 -6.07 -4.51 -10.05
CA LEU A 110 -5.00 -3.54 -10.30
C LEU A 110 -4.20 -3.90 -11.56
N LEU A 111 -4.01 -5.18 -11.86
CA LEU A 111 -3.34 -5.60 -13.09
C LEU A 111 -4.11 -5.14 -14.35
N GLU A 112 -5.44 -5.19 -14.37
CA GLU A 112 -6.23 -4.72 -15.52
C GLU A 112 -6.15 -3.21 -15.68
N LEU A 113 -6.12 -2.49 -14.54
CA LEU A 113 -5.83 -1.05 -14.54
C LEU A 113 -4.42 -0.78 -15.08
N ALA A 114 -3.43 -1.57 -14.68
CA ALA A 114 -2.04 -1.45 -15.14
C ALA A 114 -1.94 -1.69 -16.65
N LYS A 115 -2.57 -2.74 -17.18
CA LYS A 115 -2.67 -3.01 -18.62
C LYS A 115 -3.33 -1.85 -19.36
N ARG A 116 -4.41 -1.28 -18.83
CA ARG A 116 -5.06 -0.10 -19.41
C ARG A 116 -4.12 1.11 -19.47
N ARG A 117 -3.42 1.43 -18.37
CA ARG A 117 -2.41 2.50 -18.33
C ARG A 117 -1.27 2.26 -19.31
N ALA A 118 -0.78 1.03 -19.41
CA ALA A 118 0.25 0.65 -20.36
C ALA A 118 -0.20 0.88 -21.81
N ARG A 119 -1.45 0.51 -22.15
CA ARG A 119 -2.04 0.80 -23.48
C ARG A 119 -2.19 2.29 -23.75
N GLU A 120 -2.60 3.08 -22.75
CA GLU A 120 -2.67 4.55 -22.87
C GLU A 120 -1.28 5.15 -23.14
N ILE A 121 -0.26 4.69 -22.42
CA ILE A 121 1.14 5.12 -22.60
C ILE A 121 1.61 4.77 -24.01
N VAL A 122 1.57 3.50 -24.40
CA VAL A 122 1.98 3.05 -25.74
C VAL A 122 1.17 3.76 -26.84
N GLY A 123 -0.12 3.97 -26.59
CA GLY A 123 -1.05 4.68 -27.48
C GLY A 123 -0.66 6.12 -27.77
N ALA A 124 -0.09 6.82 -26.79
CA ALA A 124 0.29 8.23 -26.88
C ALA A 124 1.54 8.51 -27.75
N TYR A 125 2.37 7.48 -28.00
CA TYR A 125 3.58 7.61 -28.82
C TYR A 125 3.30 7.29 -30.32
N PRO A 126 4.03 7.91 -31.27
CA PRO A 126 3.99 7.57 -32.70
C PRO A 126 4.31 6.10 -33.02
N ALA A 127 3.93 5.63 -34.20
CA ALA A 127 4.15 4.25 -34.64
C ALA A 127 5.63 3.91 -34.93
N ASP A 128 6.46 4.91 -35.20
CA ASP A 128 7.90 4.72 -35.47
C ASP A 128 8.73 4.51 -34.20
N ASP A 129 8.15 4.79 -33.02
CA ASP A 129 8.81 4.58 -31.74
C ASP A 129 8.87 3.10 -31.38
N ARG A 130 9.83 2.75 -30.53
CA ARG A 130 10.10 1.37 -30.13
C ARG A 130 9.83 1.17 -28.66
N PHE A 131 9.23 0.04 -28.32
CA PHE A 131 8.76 -0.22 -26.96
C PHE A 131 9.43 -1.46 -26.36
N GLN A 132 9.66 -1.45 -25.06
CA GLN A 132 9.99 -2.62 -24.28
C GLN A 132 8.86 -2.86 -23.28
N ILE A 133 8.27 -4.05 -23.29
CA ILE A 133 7.31 -4.48 -22.27
C ILE A 133 8.03 -5.43 -21.32
N LEU A 134 8.04 -5.11 -20.03
CA LEU A 134 8.74 -5.84 -18.98
C LEU A 134 7.78 -6.18 -17.84
N THR A 135 7.83 -7.42 -17.37
CA THR A 135 7.11 -7.91 -16.16
C THR A 135 8.11 -8.45 -15.14
N ASN A 136 7.66 -8.91 -13.96
CA ASN A 136 8.54 -9.49 -12.94
C ASN A 136 9.22 -10.80 -13.40
N ASP A 137 8.67 -11.47 -14.41
CA ASP A 137 9.16 -12.76 -14.91
C ASP A 137 10.51 -12.65 -15.62
N PHE A 138 10.87 -11.46 -16.12
CA PHE A 138 12.15 -11.22 -16.79
C PHE A 138 12.44 -12.21 -17.94
N GLU A 139 11.40 -12.54 -18.71
CA GLU A 139 11.55 -13.40 -19.88
C GLU A 139 12.55 -12.85 -20.91
N GLY A 140 13.10 -13.74 -21.74
CA GLY A 140 14.04 -13.36 -22.80
C GLY A 140 13.43 -12.43 -23.84
N ARG A 141 12.12 -12.56 -24.11
CA ARG A 141 11.37 -11.66 -25.01
C ARG A 141 11.30 -10.22 -24.50
N HIS A 142 11.33 -10.01 -23.18
CA HIS A 142 11.29 -8.68 -22.57
C HIS A 142 12.59 -7.88 -22.75
N GLN A 143 13.65 -8.47 -23.31
CA GLN A 143 14.93 -7.77 -23.56
C GLN A 143 14.96 -7.02 -24.89
N ARG A 144 13.94 -7.19 -25.74
CA ARG A 144 13.92 -6.63 -27.10
C ARG A 144 12.98 -5.44 -27.19
N LEU A 145 13.38 -4.49 -28.03
CA LEU A 145 12.53 -3.41 -28.49
C LEU A 145 11.61 -3.92 -29.61
N VAL A 146 10.31 -3.71 -29.47
CA VAL A 146 9.27 -4.18 -30.37
C VAL A 146 8.49 -3.02 -30.98
N SER A 147 7.67 -3.31 -32.00
CA SER A 147 6.74 -2.35 -32.61
C SER A 147 5.61 -1.98 -31.65
N LYS A 148 4.84 -0.95 -31.99
CA LYS A 148 3.66 -0.55 -31.22
C LYS A 148 2.62 -1.67 -31.14
N GLU A 149 2.37 -2.35 -32.26
CA GLU A 149 1.38 -3.44 -32.37
C GLU A 149 1.81 -4.66 -31.53
N ASP A 150 3.08 -5.02 -31.59
CA ASP A 150 3.63 -6.12 -30.79
C ASP A 150 3.62 -5.78 -29.29
N ALA A 151 3.91 -4.52 -28.94
CA ALA A 151 3.87 -4.06 -27.56
C ALA A 151 2.46 -4.17 -26.96
N LEU A 152 1.43 -3.76 -27.70
CA LEU A 152 0.04 -3.91 -27.27
C LEU A 152 -0.34 -5.38 -27.09
N SER A 153 0.11 -6.27 -27.98
CA SER A 153 -0.10 -7.71 -27.86
C SER A 153 0.57 -8.29 -26.61
N LEU A 154 1.82 -7.91 -26.34
CA LEU A 154 2.55 -8.32 -25.13
C LEU A 154 1.87 -7.82 -23.85
N ILE A 155 1.32 -6.61 -23.86
CA ILE A 155 0.55 -6.06 -22.73
C ILE A 155 -0.67 -6.94 -22.45
N ASP A 156 -1.38 -7.38 -23.50
CA ASP A 156 -2.59 -8.20 -23.32
C ASP A 156 -2.29 -9.60 -22.78
N GLU A 157 -1.11 -10.15 -23.07
CA GLU A 157 -0.62 -11.44 -22.56
C GLU A 157 -0.18 -11.42 -21.09
N VAL A 158 -0.07 -10.25 -20.45
CA VAL A 158 0.39 -10.17 -19.05
C VAL A 158 -0.63 -10.81 -18.11
N GLU A 159 -0.19 -11.82 -17.37
CA GLU A 159 -0.93 -12.51 -16.31
C GLU A 159 -0.21 -12.34 -14.97
N VAL A 160 -0.97 -12.49 -13.88
CA VAL A 160 -0.43 -12.45 -12.52
C VAL A 160 0.51 -13.64 -12.31
N GLY A 161 1.67 -13.39 -11.70
CA GLY A 161 2.69 -14.37 -11.42
C GLY A 161 3.28 -14.26 -10.00
N PRO A 162 3.99 -15.31 -9.54
CA PRO A 162 4.62 -15.33 -8.23
C PRO A 162 5.94 -14.56 -8.18
N ALA A 163 6.49 -14.17 -9.33
CA ALA A 163 7.78 -13.47 -9.38
C ALA A 163 7.63 -12.04 -8.84
N VAL A 164 8.61 -11.62 -8.05
CA VAL A 164 8.71 -10.27 -7.50
C VAL A 164 10.13 -9.76 -7.74
N ARG A 165 10.28 -8.50 -8.13
CA ARG A 165 11.57 -7.85 -8.42
C ARG A 165 11.67 -6.52 -7.71
N ASP A 166 12.88 -6.21 -7.24
CA ASP A 166 13.21 -4.87 -6.78
C ASP A 166 13.19 -3.90 -7.96
N LEU A 167 12.70 -2.68 -7.74
CA LEU A 167 12.58 -1.67 -8.80
C LEU A 167 13.94 -1.28 -9.39
N SER A 168 15.02 -1.33 -8.62
CA SER A 168 16.38 -1.12 -9.15
C SER A 168 16.78 -2.15 -10.22
N GLN A 169 16.37 -3.42 -10.07
CA GLN A 169 16.64 -4.48 -11.04
C GLN A 169 15.83 -4.26 -12.32
N VAL A 170 14.58 -3.84 -12.16
CA VAL A 170 13.69 -3.47 -13.27
C VAL A 170 14.30 -2.32 -14.08
N LEU A 171 14.72 -1.24 -13.41
CA LEU A 171 15.36 -0.09 -14.04
C LEU A 171 16.68 -0.46 -14.72
N ALA A 172 17.51 -1.30 -14.09
CA ALA A 172 18.75 -1.77 -14.71
C ALA A 172 18.47 -2.53 -16.02
N ARG A 173 17.41 -3.35 -16.04
CA ARG A 173 17.02 -4.12 -17.23
C ARG A 173 16.39 -3.26 -18.32
N GLN A 174 15.61 -2.24 -17.95
CA GLN A 174 15.12 -1.25 -18.89
C GLN A 174 16.28 -0.43 -19.48
N ARG A 175 17.24 -0.01 -18.67
CA ARG A 175 18.44 0.68 -19.13
C ARG A 175 19.22 -0.11 -20.17
N GLN A 176 19.39 -1.41 -19.96
CA GLN A 176 20.09 -2.25 -20.92
C GLN A 176 19.40 -2.30 -22.30
N ALA A 177 18.08 -2.39 -22.34
CA ALA A 177 17.33 -2.45 -23.60
C ALA A 177 17.16 -1.07 -24.26
N LEU A 178 17.04 -0.01 -23.46
CA LEU A 178 16.82 1.36 -23.92
C LEU A 178 18.11 2.08 -24.34
N GLN A 179 19.29 1.48 -24.16
CA GLN A 179 20.58 1.98 -24.66
C GLN A 179 20.81 1.69 -26.16
N SER A 180 19.74 1.53 -26.95
CA SER A 180 19.86 1.28 -28.39
C SER A 180 20.45 2.49 -29.13
N PRO A 181 21.41 2.31 -30.06
CA PRO A 181 22.00 3.40 -30.85
C PRO A 181 20.99 4.20 -31.68
N ASP A 182 19.83 3.60 -31.98
CA ASP A 182 18.78 4.19 -32.83
C ASP A 182 17.82 5.12 -32.06
N ALA A 183 17.92 5.19 -30.72
CA ALA A 183 17.05 5.98 -29.87
C ALA A 183 17.76 7.26 -29.40
N GLU A 184 17.18 8.41 -29.72
CA GLU A 184 17.70 9.71 -29.27
C GLU A 184 17.30 10.03 -27.83
N TYR A 185 16.17 9.47 -27.39
CA TYR A 185 15.62 9.67 -26.06
C TYR A 185 15.04 8.37 -25.51
N SER A 186 15.32 8.12 -24.24
CA SER A 186 14.87 6.93 -23.53
C SER A 186 14.00 7.32 -22.34
N VAL A 187 12.78 6.77 -22.29
CA VAL A 187 11.82 7.01 -21.22
C VAL A 187 11.44 5.66 -20.61
N SER A 188 11.45 5.58 -19.29
CA SER A 188 10.96 4.43 -18.53
C SER A 188 9.67 4.81 -17.80
N TYR A 189 8.69 3.93 -17.89
CA TYR A 189 7.48 3.93 -17.09
C TYR A 189 7.49 2.71 -16.17
N LEU A 190 7.21 2.95 -14.88
CA LEU A 190 7.04 1.93 -13.87
C LEU A 190 5.58 1.95 -13.40
N ILE A 191 4.81 0.91 -13.73
CA ILE A 191 3.41 0.78 -13.35
C ILE A 191 3.30 -0.31 -12.28
N SER A 192 2.99 0.08 -11.04
CA SER A 192 2.97 -0.81 -9.87
C SER A 192 2.12 -0.19 -8.75
N ASP A 193 1.78 -0.98 -7.76
CA ASP A 193 1.26 -0.53 -6.46
C ASP A 193 2.36 0.01 -5.52
N PHE A 194 3.64 -0.12 -5.91
CA PHE A 194 4.81 0.38 -5.18
C PHE A 194 4.87 -0.13 -3.73
N GLN A 195 4.63 -1.43 -3.54
CA GLN A 195 4.78 -2.03 -2.22
C GLN A 195 6.16 -1.73 -1.60
N ARG A 196 6.17 -1.61 -0.27
CA ARG A 196 7.37 -1.23 0.48
C ARG A 196 8.52 -2.24 0.34
N ASN A 197 8.20 -3.52 0.10
CA ASN A 197 9.17 -4.60 -0.06
C ASN A 197 9.96 -4.53 -1.39
N ILE A 198 9.38 -3.94 -2.45
CA ILE A 198 10.03 -3.82 -3.77
C ILE A 198 10.64 -2.44 -4.04
N THR A 199 10.27 -1.43 -3.25
CA THR A 199 10.63 -0.03 -3.51
C THR A 199 11.99 0.33 -2.90
N ASP A 200 13.06 0.12 -3.65
CA ASP A 200 14.45 0.35 -3.25
C ASP A 200 15.11 1.58 -3.91
N LEU A 201 14.30 2.53 -4.39
CA LEU A 201 14.72 3.66 -5.21
C LEU A 201 15.37 4.84 -4.46
N GLN A 202 15.73 4.70 -3.18
CA GLN A 202 16.16 5.83 -2.33
C GLN A 202 17.45 6.51 -2.80
N GLU A 203 18.29 5.85 -3.60
CA GLU A 203 19.57 6.37 -4.09
C GLU A 203 19.66 6.44 -5.64
N TYR A 204 18.56 6.20 -6.36
CA TYR A 204 18.62 6.14 -7.83
C TYR A 204 18.68 7.54 -8.45
N VAL A 205 19.87 7.94 -8.94
CA VAL A 205 20.08 9.17 -9.69
C VAL A 205 20.61 8.84 -11.07
N ASP A 206 19.72 8.83 -12.07
CA ASP A 206 20.10 8.72 -13.47
C ASP A 206 19.58 9.95 -14.22
N THR A 207 20.49 10.68 -14.87
CA THR A 207 20.15 11.85 -15.70
C THR A 207 19.99 11.47 -17.17
N THR A 208 20.26 10.23 -17.55
CA THR A 208 20.26 9.77 -18.95
C THR A 208 18.94 9.18 -19.41
N MET A 209 18.08 8.80 -18.47
CA MET A 209 16.75 8.25 -18.73
C MET A 209 15.72 8.99 -17.91
N GLU A 210 14.61 9.36 -18.54
CA GLU A 210 13.47 9.92 -17.84
C GLU A 210 12.67 8.78 -17.20
N ILE A 211 12.45 8.82 -15.88
CA ILE A 211 11.70 7.79 -15.14
C ILE A 211 10.36 8.38 -14.70
N ASN A 212 9.29 7.73 -15.12
CA ASN A 212 7.92 8.07 -14.79
C ASN A 212 7.29 6.97 -13.92
N LEU A 213 6.90 7.32 -12.70
CA LEU A 213 6.23 6.40 -11.79
C LEU A 213 4.72 6.54 -11.94
N VAL A 214 4.03 5.43 -12.17
CA VAL A 214 2.57 5.37 -12.35
C VAL A 214 1.97 4.54 -11.21
N PRO A 215 1.71 5.16 -10.04
CA PRO A 215 1.22 4.44 -8.87
C PRO A 215 -0.23 4.01 -9.04
N LEU A 216 -0.51 2.77 -8.65
CA LEU A 216 -1.85 2.19 -8.61
C LEU A 216 -2.24 1.91 -7.16
N GLN A 217 -3.35 2.48 -6.70
CA GLN A 217 -3.81 2.32 -5.31
C GLN A 217 -5.04 1.41 -5.27
N SER A 218 -5.00 0.38 -4.43
CA SER A 218 -6.19 -0.38 -4.06
C SER A 218 -7.03 0.43 -3.09
N VAL A 219 -8.36 0.26 -3.17
CA VAL A 219 -9.32 0.93 -2.27
C VAL A 219 -9.65 0.04 -1.06
N GLN A 220 -9.46 -1.28 -1.18
CA GLN A 220 -9.73 -2.25 -0.13
C GLN A 220 -8.46 -3.01 0.23
N GLU A 221 -7.97 -2.79 1.44
CA GLU A 221 -6.96 -3.62 2.08
C GLU A 221 -7.65 -4.51 3.12
N LYS A 222 -8.39 -5.54 2.66
CA LYS A 222 -8.72 -6.65 3.55
C LYS A 222 -7.46 -7.51 3.69
N ASN A 223 -7.07 -7.74 4.93
CA ASN A 223 -5.88 -8.52 5.26
C ASN A 223 -6.16 -9.29 6.55
N ILE A 224 -6.62 -10.51 6.37
CA ILE A 224 -6.94 -11.46 7.43
C ILE A 224 -5.95 -12.62 7.33
N SER A 225 -5.40 -13.06 8.46
CA SER A 225 -4.46 -14.19 8.48
C SER A 225 -4.86 -15.22 9.51
N ILE A 226 -4.64 -16.51 9.20
CA ILE A 226 -4.63 -17.56 10.23
C ILE A 226 -3.31 -17.43 11.00
N ASP A 227 -3.39 -17.00 12.26
CA ASP A 227 -2.23 -16.76 13.12
C ASP A 227 -1.67 -18.08 13.67
N SER A 228 -2.54 -18.94 14.20
CA SER A 228 -2.12 -20.18 14.86
C SER A 228 -3.21 -21.23 14.89
N ALA A 229 -2.81 -22.51 14.88
CA ALA A 229 -3.69 -23.66 15.06
C ALA A 229 -3.05 -24.66 16.04
N TRP A 230 -3.79 -25.08 17.07
CA TRP A 230 -3.30 -26.02 18.09
C TRP A 230 -4.43 -26.86 18.68
N PHE A 231 -4.15 -28.08 19.11
CA PHE A 231 -5.12 -28.90 19.81
C PHE A 231 -5.31 -28.43 21.26
N GLU A 232 -6.55 -28.46 21.76
CA GLU A 232 -6.87 -28.15 23.16
C GLU A 232 -6.22 -29.15 24.12
N SER A 233 -6.18 -30.43 23.71
CA SER A 233 -5.47 -31.49 24.42
C SER A 233 -4.13 -31.79 23.74
N PRO A 234 -3.04 -31.96 24.51
CA PRO A 234 -1.73 -32.31 23.95
C PRO A 234 -1.75 -33.67 23.26
N VAL A 235 -2.66 -34.53 23.67
CA VAL A 235 -2.88 -35.87 23.14
C VAL A 235 -4.15 -35.87 22.29
N GLN A 236 -4.03 -36.36 21.07
CA GLN A 236 -5.18 -36.60 20.21
C GLN A 236 -5.66 -38.04 20.38
N MET A 237 -6.95 -38.22 20.66
CA MET A 237 -7.54 -39.54 20.91
C MET A 237 -8.20 -40.08 19.65
N LEU A 238 -7.95 -41.36 19.35
CA LEU A 238 -8.60 -42.07 18.25
C LEU A 238 -10.10 -42.25 18.51
N ASN A 239 -10.89 -42.16 17.44
CA ASN A 239 -12.35 -42.32 17.45
C ASN A 239 -13.10 -41.36 18.37
N GLN A 240 -12.44 -40.29 18.83
CA GLN A 240 -13.02 -39.22 19.62
C GLN A 240 -12.99 -37.89 18.87
N THR A 241 -13.74 -36.92 19.39
CA THR A 241 -13.69 -35.56 18.87
C THR A 241 -12.54 -34.82 19.51
N ASN A 242 -11.56 -34.47 18.69
CA ASN A 242 -10.39 -33.68 19.05
C ASN A 242 -10.65 -32.22 18.68
N ARG A 243 -10.56 -31.33 19.67
CA ARG A 243 -10.83 -29.91 19.50
C ARG A 243 -9.55 -29.21 19.07
N LEU A 244 -9.53 -28.75 17.82
CA LEU A 244 -8.47 -27.92 17.25
C LEU A 244 -8.89 -26.45 17.38
N MET A 245 -8.13 -25.69 18.15
CA MET A 245 -8.29 -24.24 18.29
C MET A 245 -7.61 -23.56 17.11
N VAL A 246 -8.30 -22.63 16.46
CA VAL A 246 -7.77 -21.85 15.33
C VAL A 246 -7.93 -20.39 15.64
N ARG A 247 -6.82 -19.65 15.62
CA ARG A 247 -6.80 -18.20 15.82
C ARG A 247 -6.64 -17.50 14.48
N VAL A 248 -7.57 -16.60 14.20
CA VAL A 248 -7.57 -15.74 13.00
C VAL A 248 -7.40 -14.29 13.45
N PHE A 249 -6.56 -13.54 12.76
CA PHE A 249 -6.21 -12.17 13.09
C PHE A 249 -6.59 -11.21 11.96
N ASN A 250 -7.17 -10.06 12.32
CA ASN A 250 -7.50 -8.99 11.40
C ASN A 250 -6.44 -7.87 11.48
N HIS A 251 -5.71 -7.64 10.38
CA HIS A 251 -4.68 -6.61 10.29
C HIS A 251 -5.22 -5.25 9.87
N THR A 252 -6.51 -5.13 9.57
CA THR A 252 -7.15 -3.91 9.08
C THR A 252 -7.62 -3.01 10.23
N ASP A 253 -7.92 -1.76 9.91
CA ASP A 253 -8.49 -0.78 10.84
C ASP A 253 -10.04 -0.83 10.92
N GLU A 254 -10.66 -1.73 10.15
CA GLU A 254 -12.11 -1.93 10.12
C GLU A 254 -12.50 -3.33 10.59
N GLU A 255 -13.75 -3.49 11.03
CA GLU A 255 -14.28 -4.81 11.37
C GLU A 255 -14.52 -5.60 10.08
N VAL A 256 -14.14 -6.88 10.09
CA VAL A 256 -14.37 -7.75 8.94
C VAL A 256 -15.31 -8.87 9.34
N ASP A 257 -16.45 -8.93 8.64
CA ASP A 257 -17.52 -9.88 8.85
C ASP A 257 -17.53 -10.99 7.79
N ASN A 258 -18.25 -12.08 8.09
CA ASN A 258 -18.50 -13.19 7.16
C ASN A 258 -17.25 -13.91 6.62
N ILE A 259 -16.14 -13.92 7.36
CA ILE A 259 -14.95 -14.70 7.00
C ILE A 259 -15.25 -16.18 7.18
N ARG A 260 -15.28 -16.95 6.09
CA ARG A 260 -15.56 -18.40 6.14
C ARG A 260 -14.29 -19.13 6.49
N LEU A 261 -14.34 -19.95 7.54
CA LEU A 261 -13.28 -20.88 7.89
C LEU A 261 -13.68 -22.29 7.43
N SER A 262 -12.80 -22.95 6.67
CA SER A 262 -12.93 -24.37 6.31
C SER A 262 -11.66 -25.14 6.68
N ILE A 263 -11.81 -26.45 6.87
CA ILE A 263 -10.69 -27.37 7.05
C ILE A 263 -10.75 -28.46 5.99
N ARG A 264 -9.62 -28.74 5.34
CA ARG A 264 -9.41 -29.92 4.51
C ARG A 264 -8.62 -30.95 5.31
N TYR A 265 -9.22 -32.11 5.56
CA TYR A 265 -8.61 -33.20 6.32
C TYR A 265 -8.96 -34.55 5.66
N GLU A 266 -7.97 -35.41 5.45
CA GLU A 266 -8.09 -36.69 4.71
C GLU A 266 -8.80 -36.55 3.34
N GLY A 267 -8.48 -35.48 2.61
CA GLY A 267 -9.06 -35.19 1.28
C GLY A 267 -10.51 -34.71 1.30
N GLN A 268 -11.13 -34.56 2.48
CA GLN A 268 -12.47 -33.99 2.63
C GLN A 268 -12.40 -32.55 3.12
N GLU A 269 -13.08 -31.64 2.42
CA GLU A 269 -13.26 -30.27 2.87
C GLU A 269 -14.53 -30.14 3.71
N LYS A 270 -14.40 -29.57 4.90
CA LYS A 270 -15.49 -29.36 5.87
C LYS A 270 -15.55 -27.88 6.24
N PRO A 271 -16.71 -27.21 6.06
CA PRO A 271 -16.89 -25.86 6.57
C PRO A 271 -16.94 -25.90 8.11
N VAL A 272 -16.26 -24.96 8.75
CA VAL A 272 -16.27 -24.79 10.21
C VAL A 272 -17.35 -23.80 10.60
N GLY A 273 -17.34 -22.61 9.98
CA GLY A 273 -18.26 -21.53 10.30
C GLY A 273 -17.87 -20.21 9.66
N THR A 274 -18.56 -19.15 10.08
CA THR A 274 -18.25 -17.76 9.70
C THR A 274 -17.80 -16.97 10.92
N LEU A 275 -16.73 -16.21 10.76
CA LEU A 275 -16.13 -15.37 11.79
C LEU A 275 -16.42 -13.90 11.52
N THR A 276 -16.59 -13.15 12.61
CA THR A 276 -16.55 -11.67 12.61
C THR A 276 -15.39 -11.26 13.49
N ILE A 277 -14.43 -10.52 12.92
CA ILE A 277 -13.14 -10.23 13.54
C ILE A 277 -13.01 -8.71 13.69
N PRO A 278 -12.96 -8.20 14.94
CA PRO A 278 -12.80 -6.78 15.20
C PRO A 278 -11.49 -6.21 14.61
N PRO A 279 -11.38 -4.88 14.43
CA PRO A 279 -10.17 -4.23 13.95
C PRO A 279 -8.95 -4.56 14.81
N LYS A 280 -7.80 -4.83 14.18
CA LYS A 280 -6.50 -5.09 14.85
C LYS A 280 -6.58 -6.13 15.98
N ALA A 281 -7.47 -7.11 15.85
CA ALA A 281 -7.73 -8.10 16.89
C ALA A 281 -7.72 -9.53 16.33
N GLY A 282 -7.54 -10.50 17.23
CA GLY A 282 -7.65 -11.92 16.90
C GLY A 282 -8.84 -12.58 17.57
N VAL A 283 -9.49 -13.49 16.86
CA VAL A 283 -10.59 -14.32 17.36
C VAL A 283 -10.17 -15.78 17.27
N THR A 284 -10.52 -16.58 18.28
CA THR A 284 -10.27 -18.02 18.30
C THR A 284 -11.58 -18.76 18.13
N ASP A 285 -11.60 -19.71 17.20
CA ASP A 285 -12.71 -20.63 16.97
C ASP A 285 -12.26 -22.09 17.13
N THR A 286 -13.21 -23.00 17.26
CA THR A 286 -12.95 -24.42 17.49
C THR A 286 -13.37 -25.26 16.27
N VAL A 287 -12.42 -26.03 15.75
CA VAL A 287 -12.64 -27.06 14.73
C VAL A 287 -12.68 -28.43 15.41
N ASN A 288 -13.77 -29.16 15.21
CA ASN A 288 -13.92 -30.51 15.76
C ASN A 288 -13.44 -31.55 14.75
N LEU A 289 -12.37 -32.27 15.08
CA LEU A 289 -11.75 -33.30 14.24
C LEU A 289 -12.01 -34.69 14.80
N SER A 290 -12.49 -35.61 13.96
CA SER A 290 -12.62 -37.03 14.31
C SER A 290 -11.51 -37.81 13.62
N ILE A 291 -10.51 -38.25 14.41
CA ILE A 291 -9.34 -38.96 13.92
C ILE A 291 -9.60 -40.47 14.04
N ARG A 292 -9.44 -41.22 12.96
CA ARG A 292 -9.77 -42.66 12.91
C ARG A 292 -8.55 -43.58 12.92
N ASN A 293 -7.44 -43.09 12.40
CA ASN A 293 -6.21 -43.86 12.22
C ASN A 293 -5.06 -43.19 12.96
N ALA A 294 -4.11 -43.99 13.43
CA ALA A 294 -2.86 -43.50 13.99
C ALA A 294 -1.85 -43.11 12.90
N GLY A 295 -0.75 -42.49 13.32
CA GLY A 295 0.34 -42.01 12.48
C GLY A 295 0.21 -40.54 12.09
N TRP A 296 0.94 -40.16 11.05
CA TRP A 296 0.98 -38.79 10.55
C TRP A 296 -0.28 -38.42 9.77
N HIS A 297 -0.80 -37.25 10.10
CA HIS A 297 -1.95 -36.63 9.48
C HIS A 297 -1.57 -35.28 8.91
N GLU A 298 -2.07 -34.99 7.72
CA GLU A 298 -1.94 -33.69 7.06
C GLU A 298 -3.31 -33.00 7.01
N ALA A 299 -3.33 -31.71 7.33
CA ALA A 299 -4.55 -30.91 7.33
C ALA A 299 -4.26 -29.50 6.85
N GLU A 300 -5.30 -28.86 6.31
CA GLU A 300 -5.22 -27.51 5.79
C GLU A 300 -6.39 -26.69 6.29
N LEU A 301 -6.12 -25.54 6.88
CA LEU A 301 -7.14 -24.55 7.20
C LEU A 301 -7.18 -23.50 6.10
N LYS A 302 -8.38 -23.10 5.72
CA LYS A 302 -8.60 -22.05 4.72
C LYS A 302 -9.55 -21.00 5.24
N ILE A 303 -9.19 -19.75 5.01
CA ILE A 303 -10.08 -18.60 5.18
C ILE A 303 -10.51 -18.06 3.82
N THR A 304 -11.52 -17.20 3.81
CA THR A 304 -11.88 -16.45 2.60
C THR A 304 -11.58 -14.98 2.81
N ASP A 305 -10.50 -14.48 2.21
CA ASP A 305 -10.18 -13.06 2.16
C ASP A 305 -10.34 -12.53 0.73
N TYR A 306 -11.38 -11.74 0.47
CA TYR A 306 -11.62 -11.15 -0.86
C TYR A 306 -11.10 -9.70 -0.84
N PRO A 307 -10.36 -9.24 -1.86
CA PRO A 307 -10.17 -9.84 -3.19
C PRO A 307 -8.95 -10.75 -3.38
N VAL A 308 -8.03 -10.79 -2.43
CA VAL A 308 -6.73 -11.46 -2.58
C VAL A 308 -6.76 -12.81 -1.85
N GLN A 309 -6.76 -13.92 -2.59
CA GLN A 309 -6.98 -15.27 -2.03
C GLN A 309 -5.81 -16.25 -2.20
N PHE A 310 -4.64 -15.77 -2.63
CA PHE A 310 -3.55 -16.67 -3.02
C PHE A 310 -2.81 -17.28 -1.81
N ASP A 311 -2.90 -16.68 -0.63
CA ASP A 311 -2.18 -17.02 0.60
C ASP A 311 -3.10 -17.36 1.80
N ASP A 312 -4.37 -17.63 1.54
CA ASP A 312 -5.40 -17.91 2.56
C ASP A 312 -5.35 -19.34 3.16
N THR A 313 -4.26 -20.08 2.98
CA THR A 313 -4.14 -21.50 3.38
C THR A 313 -3.05 -21.73 4.42
N TYR A 314 -3.43 -22.29 5.57
CA TYR A 314 -2.52 -22.70 6.64
C TYR A 314 -2.37 -24.23 6.64
N LEU A 315 -1.17 -24.71 6.28
CA LEU A 315 -0.83 -26.13 6.20
C LEU A 315 -0.21 -26.59 7.52
N PHE A 316 -0.67 -27.72 8.07
CA PHE A 316 -0.07 -28.31 9.26
C PHE A 316 -0.17 -29.83 9.24
N ALA A 317 0.72 -30.47 9.99
CA ALA A 317 0.72 -31.91 10.19
C ALA A 317 0.82 -32.24 11.68
N PHE A 318 0.24 -33.36 12.08
CA PHE A 318 0.28 -33.85 13.45
C PHE A 318 0.36 -35.37 13.47
N ASP A 319 1.04 -35.92 14.47
CA ASP A 319 1.18 -37.36 14.67
C ASP A 319 0.25 -37.83 15.77
N VAL A 320 -0.41 -38.97 15.55
CA VAL A 320 -1.34 -39.57 16.50
C VAL A 320 -0.82 -40.95 16.86
N ALA A 321 -0.37 -41.13 18.10
CA ALA A 321 0.10 -42.43 18.56
C ALA A 321 -1.03 -43.47 18.53
N GLU A 322 -0.71 -44.74 18.24
CA GLU A 322 -1.65 -45.86 18.40
C GLU A 322 -2.02 -46.06 19.88
N GLU A 323 -1.00 -46.00 20.73
CA GLU A 323 -1.09 -46.09 22.19
C GLU A 323 -0.13 -45.07 22.81
N ILE A 324 -0.51 -44.45 23.92
CA ILE A 324 0.41 -43.65 24.72
C ILE A 324 1.07 -44.54 25.75
N LEU A 325 2.39 -44.60 25.69
CA LEU A 325 3.20 -45.27 26.69
C LEU A 325 3.28 -44.40 27.95
N VAL A 326 2.85 -44.96 29.07
CA VAL A 326 2.96 -44.34 30.41
C VAL A 326 3.91 -45.18 31.23
N LEU A 327 5.02 -44.59 31.67
CA LEU A 327 5.98 -45.27 32.55
C LEU A 327 5.62 -44.98 34.02
N SER A 328 5.33 -46.02 34.78
CA SER A 328 5.26 -45.98 36.25
C SER A 328 6.59 -46.49 36.80
N ILE A 329 7.21 -45.73 37.72
CA ILE A 329 8.42 -46.16 38.43
C ILE A 329 8.04 -46.46 39.87
N ASP A 330 8.15 -47.72 40.25
CA ASP A 330 7.72 -48.24 41.55
C ASP A 330 8.92 -48.74 42.37
N GLU A 331 8.89 -48.60 43.70
CA GLU A 331 10.03 -49.00 44.56
C GLU A 331 10.17 -50.51 44.76
N SER A 332 9.07 -51.26 44.79
CA SER A 332 9.10 -52.70 45.11
C SER A 332 7.98 -53.50 44.46
N THR A 333 6.77 -52.96 44.46
CA THR A 333 5.61 -53.55 43.80
C THR A 333 4.87 -52.49 43.00
N PRO A 334 4.31 -52.83 41.82
CA PRO A 334 3.48 -51.92 41.05
C PRO A 334 2.35 -51.31 41.88
N ASN A 335 2.07 -50.03 41.67
CA ASN A 335 1.02 -49.34 42.39
C ASN A 335 -0.38 -49.78 41.91
N PRO A 336 -1.20 -50.44 42.77
CA PRO A 336 -2.50 -50.96 42.36
C PRO A 336 -3.51 -49.87 42.00
N TYR A 337 -3.33 -48.64 42.52
CA TYR A 337 -4.19 -47.51 42.17
C TYR A 337 -3.88 -46.96 40.78
N LEU A 338 -2.61 -46.95 40.37
CA LEU A 338 -2.23 -46.54 39.01
C LEU A 338 -2.66 -47.59 37.99
N GLN A 339 -2.48 -48.87 38.30
CA GLN A 339 -2.99 -49.96 37.48
C GLN A 339 -4.51 -49.82 37.29
N ALA A 340 -5.28 -49.70 38.37
CA ALA A 340 -6.73 -49.53 38.29
C ALA A 340 -7.17 -48.25 37.57
N ALA A 341 -6.36 -47.18 37.58
CA ALA A 341 -6.68 -45.92 36.90
C ALA A 341 -6.49 -46.00 35.38
N PHE A 342 -5.52 -46.78 34.89
CA PHE A 342 -5.28 -47.00 33.46
C PHE A 342 -5.97 -48.26 32.93
N GLU A 343 -6.39 -49.16 33.80
CA GLU A 343 -7.12 -50.37 33.46
C GLU A 343 -8.46 -50.03 32.79
N GLY A 344 -8.65 -50.51 31.57
CA GLY A 344 -9.85 -50.25 30.76
C GLY A 344 -9.79 -48.99 29.88
N ILE A 345 -8.66 -48.27 29.85
CA ILE A 345 -8.44 -47.18 28.90
C ILE A 345 -7.53 -47.69 27.76
N ASP A 346 -8.15 -48.16 26.67
CA ASP A 346 -7.47 -48.81 25.54
C ASP A 346 -6.37 -47.97 24.86
N TYR A 347 -6.34 -46.65 25.11
CA TYR A 347 -5.40 -45.72 24.49
C TYR A 347 -4.11 -45.48 25.30
N PHE A 348 -4.08 -45.85 26.59
CA PHE A 348 -2.88 -45.73 27.43
C PHE A 348 -2.33 -47.11 27.77
N ARG A 349 -1.04 -47.30 27.52
CA ARG A 349 -0.32 -48.51 27.91
C ARG A 349 0.62 -48.21 29.07
N LEU A 350 0.23 -48.67 30.25
CA LEU A 350 1.05 -48.59 31.45
C LEU A 350 2.21 -49.59 31.36
N ILE A 351 3.42 -49.11 31.58
CA ILE A 351 4.66 -49.87 31.69
C ILE A 351 5.19 -49.64 33.11
N ASP A 352 5.24 -50.69 33.91
CA ASP A 352 5.79 -50.63 35.27
C ASP A 352 7.29 -50.96 35.23
N GLU A 353 8.12 -50.10 35.81
CA GLU A 353 9.56 -50.31 35.99
C GLU A 353 9.91 -50.19 37.48
N LEU A 354 10.66 -51.18 38.01
CA LEU A 354 11.10 -51.13 39.39
C LEU A 354 12.38 -50.30 39.53
N SER A 355 12.35 -49.33 40.44
CA SER A 355 13.54 -48.59 40.87
C SER A 355 14.62 -49.56 41.34
N ARG A 356 15.83 -49.45 40.78
CA ARG A 356 16.99 -50.29 41.16
C ARG A 356 17.54 -49.97 42.54
#